data_AF-A0A926L648-F1
#
_entry.id   AF-A0A926L648-F1
#
_cell.length_a   1.000
_cell.length_b   1.000
_cell.length_c   1.000
_cell.angle_alpha   90.00
_cell.angle_beta   90.00
_cell.angle_gamma   90.00
#
_symmetry.space_group_name_H-M   'P 1'
#
loop_
_entity.id
_entity.type
_entity.pdbx_description
1 polymer ?
#
loop_
_entity_poly.entity_id
_entity_poly.type
_entity_poly.pdbx_seq_one_letter_code
_entity_poly.pdbx_strand_id
1 'polypeptide(L)'
;MTGPGEEPFIAAVKPLVDAIGGEMLPPDEAGPDDVVLSWEGVDAVAVRLPQLADSLDHILAAMERRQGRPLAELDRKAKQEVVRTLEARGAFSVRHGVETVASALGVSRFTVYNYLNREKGA
;
A
#
# COMPACT_ATOMS: atom_id res chain seq x y z
N MET A 1 20.17 22.81 -2.29
CA MET A 1 19.19 23.92 -2.23
C MET A 1 18.05 23.50 -3.12
N THR A 2 16.99 22.97 -2.52
CA THR A 2 15.78 22.47 -3.17
C THR A 2 15.10 23.61 -3.92
N GLY A 3 14.80 23.43 -5.21
CA GLY A 3 14.18 24.47 -6.05
C GLY A 3 12.74 24.76 -5.60
N PRO A 4 12.19 25.97 -5.86
CA PRO A 4 10.85 26.35 -5.40
C PRO A 4 9.69 25.47 -5.94
N GLY A 5 9.93 24.66 -6.99
CA GLY A 5 8.97 23.69 -7.54
C GLY A 5 9.14 22.26 -7.03
N GLU A 6 10.24 21.96 -6.32
CA GLU A 6 10.60 20.62 -5.87
C GLU A 6 9.79 20.20 -4.63
N GLU A 7 9.57 21.11 -3.67
CA GLU A 7 8.73 20.85 -2.50
C GLU A 7 7.25 20.52 -2.86
N PRO A 8 6.56 21.30 -3.73
CA PRO A 8 5.21 20.95 -4.18
C PRO A 8 5.15 19.60 -4.89
N PHE A 9 6.16 19.26 -5.70
CA PHE A 9 6.24 17.98 -6.39
C PHE A 9 6.39 16.81 -5.41
N ILE A 10 7.33 16.92 -4.46
CA ILE A 10 7.53 15.92 -3.40
C ILE A 10 6.24 15.71 -2.60
N ALA A 11 5.58 16.79 -2.21
CA ALA A 11 4.31 16.71 -1.48
C ALA A 11 3.20 16.01 -2.30
N ALA A 12 3.17 16.21 -3.62
CA ALA A 12 2.20 15.58 -4.51
C ALA A 12 2.43 14.08 -4.69
N VAL A 13 3.70 13.62 -4.72
CA VAL A 13 4.04 12.20 -4.90
C VAL A 13 4.05 11.42 -3.59
N LYS A 14 4.23 12.08 -2.44
CA LYS A 14 4.27 11.44 -1.12
C LYS A 14 3.10 10.48 -0.84
N PRO A 15 1.82 10.81 -1.13
CA PRO A 15 0.72 9.88 -0.87
C PRO A 15 0.84 8.57 -1.66
N LEU A 16 1.39 8.61 -2.87
CA LEU A 16 1.61 7.42 -3.69
C LEU A 16 2.76 6.58 -3.10
N VAL A 17 3.87 7.21 -2.74
CA VAL A 17 5.03 6.54 -2.13
C VAL A 17 4.64 5.87 -0.81
N ASP A 18 3.92 6.59 0.07
CA ASP A 18 3.38 6.06 1.31
C ASP A 18 2.39 4.90 1.10
N ALA A 19 1.65 4.90 -0.02
CA ALA A 19 0.63 3.89 -0.30
C ALA A 19 1.21 2.59 -0.84
N ILE A 20 2.33 2.68 -1.57
CA ILE A 20 3.08 1.49 -1.98
C ILE A 20 3.95 0.96 -0.82
N GLY A 21 4.32 1.81 0.14
CA GLY A 21 5.27 1.46 1.21
C GLY A 21 6.71 1.82 0.88
N GLY A 22 6.91 2.70 -0.10
CA GLY A 22 8.23 3.17 -0.46
C GLY A 22 8.75 4.21 0.53
N GLU A 23 10.05 4.44 0.47
CA GLU A 23 10.74 5.47 1.25
C GLU A 23 11.22 6.57 0.30
N MET A 24 11.03 7.83 0.69
CA MET A 24 11.56 8.97 -0.04
C MET A 24 12.94 9.34 0.51
N LEU A 25 13.90 9.52 -0.39
CA LEU A 25 15.31 9.76 -0.09
C LEU A 25 15.79 11.00 -0.89
N PRO A 26 16.81 11.71 -0.40
CA PRO A 26 17.54 12.67 -1.22
C PRO A 26 18.08 12.01 -2.50
N PRO A 27 18.03 12.69 -3.67
CA PRO A 27 18.51 12.10 -4.93
C PRO A 27 19.98 11.65 -4.91
N ASP A 28 20.83 12.32 -4.13
CA ASP A 28 22.25 12.00 -3.96
C ASP A 28 22.52 10.77 -3.10
N GLU A 29 21.51 10.28 -2.38
CA GLU A 29 21.57 9.03 -1.60
C GLU A 29 20.97 7.82 -2.35
N ALA A 30 20.54 8.00 -3.60
CA ALA A 30 19.91 6.95 -4.40
C ALA A 30 20.86 5.77 -4.67
N GLY A 31 20.40 4.57 -4.33
CA GLY A 31 21.02 3.30 -4.70
C GLY A 31 20.60 2.82 -6.10
N PRO A 32 21.19 1.71 -6.59
CA PRO A 32 20.93 1.19 -7.94
C PRO A 32 19.50 0.70 -8.18
N ASP A 33 18.79 0.32 -7.12
CA ASP A 33 17.41 -0.17 -7.18
C ASP A 33 16.37 0.92 -6.84
N ASP A 34 16.83 2.14 -6.52
CA ASP A 34 15.97 3.27 -6.19
C ASP A 34 15.54 4.01 -7.48
N VAL A 35 14.32 4.55 -7.47
CA VAL A 35 13.76 5.27 -8.61
C VAL A 35 13.91 6.78 -8.38
N VAL A 36 14.75 7.44 -9.17
CA VAL A 36 14.89 8.91 -9.13
C VAL A 36 13.74 9.56 -9.89
N LEU A 37 12.99 10.42 -9.21
CA LEU A 37 11.92 11.23 -9.79
C LEU A 37 12.46 12.63 -10.11
N SER A 38 12.42 13.01 -11.38
CA SER A 38 12.86 14.33 -11.85
C SER A 38 11.66 15.23 -12.16
N TRP A 39 11.77 16.52 -11.80
CA TRP A 39 10.79 17.57 -12.10
C TRP A 39 11.50 18.76 -12.72
N GLU A 40 10.96 19.29 -13.83
CA GLU A 40 11.57 20.42 -14.55
C GLU A 40 13.06 20.20 -14.93
N GLY A 41 13.45 18.95 -15.17
CA GLY A 41 14.82 18.58 -15.54
C GLY A 41 15.79 18.52 -14.36
N VAL A 42 15.30 18.61 -13.12
CA VAL A 42 16.09 18.49 -11.89
C VAL A 42 15.65 17.24 -11.14
N ASP A 43 16.60 16.47 -10.62
CA ASP A 43 16.30 15.34 -9.74
C ASP A 43 15.75 15.87 -8.42
N ALA A 44 14.49 15.54 -8.15
CA ALA A 44 13.74 16.12 -7.03
C ALA A 44 13.75 15.21 -5.80
N VAL A 45 13.56 13.91 -6.00
CA VAL A 45 13.52 12.92 -4.90
C VAL A 45 13.78 11.52 -5.45
N ALA A 46 14.47 10.69 -4.68
CA ALA A 46 14.57 9.26 -4.96
C ALA A 46 13.52 8.49 -4.16
N VAL A 47 12.97 7.43 -4.76
CA VAL A 47 12.01 6.53 -4.11
C VAL A 47 12.61 5.14 -4.03
N ARG A 48 12.86 4.68 -2.80
CA ARG A 48 13.17 3.28 -2.55
C ARG A 48 11.90 2.46 -2.58
N LEU A 49 11.87 1.47 -3.46
CA LEU A 49 10.72 0.59 -3.60
C LEU A 49 10.68 -0.42 -2.43
N PRO A 50 9.49 -0.71 -1.89
CA PRO A 50 9.32 -1.72 -0.86
C PRO A 50 9.63 -3.11 -1.42
N GLN A 51 10.09 -4.01 -0.56
CA GLN A 51 10.12 -5.42 -0.93
C GLN A 51 8.69 -5.95 -1.05
N LEU A 52 8.49 -6.95 -1.91
CA LEU A 52 7.17 -7.48 -2.26
C LEU A 52 6.37 -7.99 -1.04
N ALA A 53 7.06 -8.43 0.02
CA ALA A 53 6.46 -8.92 1.25
C ALA A 53 5.95 -7.78 2.16
N ASP A 54 6.72 -6.69 2.28
CA ASP A 54 6.35 -5.53 3.09
C ASP A 54 5.18 -4.75 2.49
N SER A 55 4.96 -4.91 1.17
CA SER A 55 3.91 -4.24 0.41
C SER A 55 2.49 -4.50 0.94
N LEU A 56 2.20 -5.68 1.49
CA LEU A 56 0.84 -5.99 1.98
C LEU A 56 0.50 -5.22 3.26
N ASP A 57 1.41 -5.17 4.22
CA ASP A 57 1.20 -4.44 5.47
C ASP A 57 1.05 -2.94 5.20
N HIS A 58 1.83 -2.40 4.25
CA HIS A 58 1.69 -1.02 3.80
C HIS A 58 0.34 -0.74 3.15
N ILE A 59 -0.15 -1.64 2.30
CA ILE A 59 -1.48 -1.53 1.69
C ILE A 59 -2.56 -1.51 2.78
N LEU A 60 -2.49 -2.40 3.77
CA LEU A 60 -3.46 -2.47 4.87
C LEU A 60 -3.44 -1.18 5.71
N ALA A 61 -2.26 -0.68 6.07
CA ALA A 61 -2.11 0.57 6.81
C ALA A 61 -2.62 1.80 6.03
N ALA A 62 -2.41 1.83 4.70
CA ALA A 62 -2.98 2.86 3.84
C ALA A 62 -4.52 2.81 3.80
N MET A 63 -5.10 1.60 3.82
CA MET A 63 -6.55 1.42 3.90
C MET A 63 -7.12 1.90 5.24
N GLU A 64 -6.44 1.62 6.36
CA GLU A 64 -6.85 2.13 7.69
C GLU A 64 -6.86 3.65 7.75
N ARG A 65 -5.79 4.29 7.26
CA ARG A 65 -5.71 5.75 7.18
C ARG A 65 -6.88 6.34 6.38
N ARG A 66 -7.25 5.70 5.26
CA ARG A 66 -8.39 6.13 4.44
C ARG A 66 -9.74 5.92 5.12
N GLN A 67 -9.91 4.84 5.88
CA GLN A 67 -11.15 4.55 6.60
C GLN A 67 -11.29 5.36 7.90
N GLY A 68 -10.20 5.95 8.39
CA GLY A 68 -10.14 6.71 9.64
C GLY A 68 -10.33 5.86 10.89
N ARG A 69 -10.25 4.53 10.77
CA ARG A 69 -10.44 3.57 11.86
C ARG A 69 -9.76 2.22 11.52
N PRO A 70 -9.46 1.37 12.53
CA PRO A 70 -8.91 0.04 12.29
C PRO A 70 -9.79 -0.82 11.39
N LEU A 71 -9.20 -1.64 10.51
CA LEU A 71 -10.00 -2.50 9.62
C LEU A 71 -10.81 -3.54 10.39
N ALA A 72 -10.36 -3.91 11.59
CA ALA A 72 -11.06 -4.83 12.48
C ALA A 72 -12.44 -4.30 12.94
N GLU A 73 -12.64 -2.98 12.97
CA GLU A 73 -13.89 -2.33 13.39
C GLU A 73 -14.89 -2.13 12.24
N LEU A 74 -14.51 -2.49 11.02
CA LEU A 74 -15.39 -2.37 9.87
C LEU A 74 -16.59 -3.32 9.97
N ASP A 75 -17.73 -2.89 9.44
CA ASP A 75 -18.87 -3.79 9.27
C ASP A 75 -18.55 -4.91 8.26
N ARG A 76 -19.40 -5.93 8.23
CA ARG A 76 -19.19 -7.10 7.37
C ARG A 76 -19.07 -6.71 5.89
N LYS A 77 -19.87 -5.76 5.40
CA LYS A 77 -19.88 -5.36 3.99
C LYS A 77 -18.57 -4.66 3.64
N ALA A 78 -18.12 -3.74 4.48
CA ALA A 78 -16.85 -3.06 4.33
C ALA A 78 -15.66 -4.03 4.40
N LYS A 79 -15.68 -5.04 5.28
CA LYS A 79 -14.64 -6.09 5.31
C LYS A 79 -14.61 -6.92 4.02
N GLN A 80 -15.76 -7.21 3.41
CA GLN A 80 -15.83 -7.89 2.12
C GLN A 80 -15.23 -7.04 0.99
N GLU A 81 -15.56 -5.76 0.94
CA GLU A 81 -15.00 -4.80 -0.02
C GLU A 81 -13.47 -4.66 0.10
N VAL A 82 -12.95 -4.70 1.34
CA VAL A 82 -11.50 -4.73 1.59
C VAL A 82 -10.88 -5.99 1.01
N VAL A 83 -11.45 -7.18 1.27
CA VAL A 83 -10.94 -8.44 0.72
C VAL A 83 -10.94 -8.43 -0.81
N ARG A 84 -11.99 -7.91 -1.45
CA ARG A 84 -12.04 -7.76 -2.92
C ARG A 84 -10.90 -6.90 -3.44
N THR A 85 -10.70 -5.74 -2.81
CA THR A 85 -9.66 -4.79 -3.22
C THR A 85 -8.27 -5.42 -3.09
N LEU A 86 -8.05 -6.20 -2.04
CA LEU A 86 -6.81 -6.92 -1.80
C LEU A 86 -6.60 -8.07 -2.81
N GLU A 87 -7.65 -8.81 -3.17
CA GLU A 87 -7.57 -9.84 -4.21
C GLU A 87 -7.19 -9.24 -5.56
N ALA A 88 -7.82 -8.14 -5.97
CA ALA A 88 -7.50 -7.43 -7.20
C ALA A 88 -6.06 -6.89 -7.23
N ARG A 89 -5.46 -6.67 -6.05
CA ARG A 89 -4.06 -6.25 -5.89
C ARG A 89 -3.08 -7.42 -5.72
N GLY A 90 -3.55 -8.67 -5.84
CA GLY A 90 -2.71 -9.86 -5.72
C GLY A 90 -2.25 -10.18 -4.29
N ALA A 91 -2.88 -9.59 -3.26
CA ALA A 91 -2.48 -9.76 -1.86
C ALA A 91 -2.42 -11.24 -1.42
N PHE A 92 -3.28 -12.09 -1.98
CA PHE A 92 -3.36 -13.51 -1.63
C PHE A 92 -2.37 -14.41 -2.39
N SER A 93 -1.59 -13.86 -3.33
CA SER A 93 -0.45 -14.53 -3.94
C SER A 93 0.83 -14.39 -3.11
N VAL A 94 0.85 -13.47 -2.14
CA VAL A 94 1.99 -13.26 -1.23
C VAL A 94 2.00 -14.33 -0.15
N ARG A 95 3.20 -14.78 0.25
CA ARG A 95 3.38 -15.72 1.37
C ARG A 95 2.71 -15.15 2.63
N HIS A 96 1.92 -15.96 3.33
CA HIS A 96 1.13 -15.56 4.49
C HIS A 96 0.02 -14.51 4.23
N GLY A 97 -0.28 -14.13 2.98
CA GLY A 97 -1.24 -13.06 2.69
C GLY A 97 -2.63 -13.27 3.31
N VAL A 98 -3.17 -14.50 3.28
CA VAL A 98 -4.46 -14.81 3.93
C VAL A 98 -4.39 -14.63 5.45
N GLU A 99 -3.28 -14.99 6.08
CA GLU A 99 -3.07 -14.87 7.53
C GLU A 99 -2.96 -13.41 7.95
N THR A 100 -2.15 -12.62 7.23
CA THR A 100 -1.98 -11.18 7.44
C THR A 100 -3.32 -10.43 7.32
N VAL A 101 -4.07 -10.68 6.24
CA VAL A 101 -5.37 -10.03 6.02
C VAL A 101 -6.39 -10.46 7.07
N ALA A 102 -6.43 -11.74 7.44
CA ALA A 102 -7.33 -12.23 8.49
C ALA A 102 -7.07 -11.52 9.83
N SER A 103 -5.79 -11.39 10.20
CA SER A 103 -5.35 -10.67 11.40
C SER A 103 -5.80 -9.21 11.37
N ALA A 104 -5.49 -8.47 10.31
CA ALA A 104 -5.84 -7.05 10.17
C ALA A 104 -7.36 -6.80 10.20
N LEU A 105 -8.15 -7.69 9.60
CA LEU A 105 -9.62 -7.60 9.60
C LEU A 105 -10.25 -8.11 10.90
N GLY A 106 -9.50 -8.69 11.83
CA GLY A 106 -10.02 -9.30 13.04
C GLY A 106 -11.01 -10.44 12.75
N VAL A 107 -10.71 -11.28 11.75
CA VAL A 107 -11.54 -12.43 11.36
C VAL A 107 -10.69 -13.69 11.21
N SER A 108 -11.34 -14.85 11.10
CA SER A 108 -10.62 -16.10 10.83
C SER A 108 -10.18 -16.21 9.36
N ARG A 109 -9.11 -16.98 9.09
CA ARG A 109 -8.71 -17.35 7.71
C ARG A 109 -9.86 -17.97 6.93
N PHE A 110 -10.69 -18.79 7.60
CA PHE A 110 -11.92 -19.34 7.03
C PHE A 110 -12.88 -18.25 6.54
N THR A 111 -13.05 -17.17 7.29
CA THR A 111 -13.90 -16.03 6.91
C THR A 111 -13.36 -15.32 5.67
N VAL A 112 -12.04 -15.15 5.56
CA VAL A 112 -11.40 -14.59 4.36
C VAL A 112 -11.68 -15.44 3.13
N TYR A 113 -11.48 -16.76 3.21
CA TYR A 113 -11.84 -17.68 2.11
C TYR A 113 -13.33 -17.61 1.75
N ASN A 114 -14.20 -17.42 2.74
CA ASN A 114 -15.63 -17.27 2.51
C ASN A 114 -15.96 -15.99 1.72
N TYR A 115 -15.24 -14.89 2.00
CA TYR A 115 -15.38 -13.64 1.26
C TYR A 115 -14.89 -13.81 -0.19
N LEU A 116 -13.73 -14.45 -0.40
CA LEU A 116 -13.19 -14.74 -1.76
C LEU A 116 -14.14 -15.62 -2.59
N ASN A 117 -14.74 -16.65 -1.99
CA ASN A 117 -15.64 -17.55 -2.70
C ASN A 117 -17.00 -16.93 -3.04
N ARG A 118 -17.44 -15.92 -2.28
CA ARG A 118 -18.71 -15.22 -2.56
C ARG A 118 -18.66 -14.42 -3.86
N GLU A 119 -17.48 -14.02 -4.31
CA GLU A 119 -17.31 -13.22 -5.53
C GLU A 119 -17.26 -14.06 -6.79
N LYS A 120 -16.76 -15.30 -6.70
CA LYS A 120 -16.70 -16.24 -7.83
C LYS A 120 -18.07 -16.83 -8.21
N GLY A 121 -19.09 -16.61 -7.40
CA GLY A 121 -20.44 -17.11 -7.60
C GLY A 121 -21.50 -16.04 -7.84
N ALA A 122 -21.10 -14.78 -8.08
CA ALA A 122 -21.98 -13.65 -8.40
C ALA A 122 -21.88 -13.28 -9.89
#